data_AF-A0A453PZG5-F1
#
_entry.id   AF-A0A453PZG5-F1
#
_cell.length_a   1.000
_cell.length_b   1.000
_cell.length_c   1.000
_cell.angle_alpha   90.00
_cell.angle_beta   90.00
_cell.angle_gamma   90.00
#
_symmetry.space_group_name_H-M   'P 1'
#
loop_
_entity.id
_entity.type
_entity.pdbx_description
1 polymer ?
#
loop_
_entity_poly.entity_id
_entity_poly.type
_entity_poly.pdbx_seq_one_letter_code
_entity_poly.pdbx_strand_id
1 'polypeptide(L)'
;FLDFGLLCEMEKKHSRAMLSSIVHIVNGDWASLVYDLIEMDVVPPRTNLRRVTMDLEDTLGEVTYEGGIPDIKFSRVLGKIWSIALKYHFRMPPYFTLVLRSIASLEGLAIAQDGTFKTFQAAYPYVVRKLLSDNSLDTRKVLHQVIFNRRKEFQWQKIAVFLKLASAR
;
A
#
# COMPACT_ATOMS: atom_id res chain seq x y z
N PHE A 1 9.15 -6.23 23.99
CA PHE A 1 10.12 -5.73 23.01
C PHE A 1 11.26 -5.07 23.78
N LEU A 2 12.52 -5.45 23.52
CA LEU A 2 13.71 -4.99 24.26
C LEU A 2 14.76 -4.29 23.36
N ASP A 3 14.55 -4.25 22.05
CA ASP A 3 15.43 -3.59 21.08
C ASP A 3 14.66 -2.48 20.35
N PHE A 4 15.24 -1.27 20.37
CA PHE A 4 14.73 -0.05 19.75
C PHE A 4 15.70 0.54 18.71
N GLY A 5 16.76 -0.19 18.34
CA GLY A 5 17.80 0.28 17.41
C GLY A 5 17.32 0.57 15.98
N LEU A 6 16.06 0.23 15.67
CA LEU A 6 15.42 0.46 14.37
C LEU A 6 14.23 1.43 14.43
N LEU A 7 14.09 2.18 15.52
CA LEU A 7 13.12 3.27 15.57
C LEU A 7 13.51 4.35 14.57
N CYS A 8 12.55 4.76 13.74
CA CYS A 8 12.67 5.94 12.90
C CYS A 8 11.53 6.91 13.19
N GLU A 9 11.85 8.20 13.23
CA GLU A 9 10.83 9.24 13.16
C GLU A 9 10.46 9.46 11.69
N MET A 10 9.17 9.54 11.41
CA MET A 10 8.64 9.72 10.07
C MET A 10 7.65 10.89 10.09
N GLU A 11 7.73 11.75 9.08
CA GLU A 11 6.79 12.85 8.96
C GLU A 11 5.35 12.33 8.82
N LYS A 12 4.39 13.07 9.39
CA LYS A 12 2.98 12.69 9.31
C LYS A 12 2.50 12.54 7.86
N LYS A 13 3.03 13.35 6.92
CA LYS A 13 2.70 13.26 5.49
C LYS A 13 3.11 11.90 4.91
N HIS A 14 4.32 11.44 5.21
CA HIS A 14 4.86 10.16 4.74
C HIS A 14 4.08 8.99 5.32
N SER A 15 3.74 9.05 6.62
CA SER A 15 2.92 8.02 7.28
C SER A 15 1.56 7.85 6.60
N ARG A 16 0.92 8.96 6.25
CA ARG A 16 -0.38 8.97 5.56
C ARG A 16 -0.28 8.46 4.13
N ALA A 17 0.71 8.92 3.38
CA ALA A 17 0.97 8.43 2.03
C ALA A 17 1.28 6.93 2.02
N MET A 18 1.99 6.42 3.03
CA MET A 18 2.23 4.98 3.16
C MET A 18 0.95 4.20 3.46
N LEU A 19 0.08 4.70 4.33
CA LEU A 19 -1.24 4.07 4.56
C LEU A 19 -2.10 4.07 3.28
N SER A 20 -2.12 5.21 2.58
CA SER A 20 -2.79 5.38 1.28
C SER A 20 -2.27 4.39 0.23
N SER A 21 -0.95 4.17 0.19
CA SER A 21 -0.32 3.23 -0.75
C SER A 21 -0.81 1.79 -0.60
N ILE A 22 -1.05 1.33 0.64
CA ILE A 22 -1.59 -0.02 0.87
C ILE A 22 -2.98 -0.14 0.25
N VAL A 23 -3.79 0.90 0.38
CA VAL A 23 -5.15 0.95 -0.17
C VAL A 23 -5.11 0.96 -1.69
N HIS A 24 -4.22 1.75 -2.30
CA HIS A 24 -4.08 1.80 -3.76
C HIS A 24 -3.53 0.49 -4.34
N ILE A 25 -2.56 -0.16 -3.68
CA ILE A 25 -2.08 -1.49 -4.05
C ILE A 25 -3.22 -2.51 -3.98
N VAL A 26 -3.98 -2.51 -2.88
CA VAL A 26 -5.11 -3.44 -2.73
C VAL A 26 -6.18 -3.22 -3.80
N ASN A 27 -6.40 -1.98 -4.22
CA ASN A 27 -7.37 -1.63 -5.25
C ASN A 27 -6.85 -1.74 -6.69
N GLY A 28 -5.56 -2.06 -6.89
CA GLY A 28 -4.93 -2.01 -8.21
C GLY A 28 -4.90 -0.61 -8.84
N ASP A 29 -4.96 0.46 -8.03
CA ASP A 29 -4.90 1.84 -8.53
C ASP A 29 -3.45 2.33 -8.60
N TRP A 30 -2.75 1.88 -9.63
CA TRP A 30 -1.33 2.15 -9.83
C TRP A 30 -1.03 3.63 -10.08
N ALA A 31 -1.97 4.37 -10.67
CA ALA A 31 -1.83 5.81 -10.87
C ALA A 31 -1.78 6.53 -9.51
N SER A 32 -2.72 6.23 -8.63
CA SER A 32 -2.74 6.81 -7.27
C SER A 32 -1.55 6.35 -6.42
N LEU A 33 -1.08 5.11 -6.59
CA LEU A 33 0.15 4.65 -5.96
C LEU A 33 1.37 5.49 -6.34
N VAL A 34 1.52 5.88 -7.61
CA VAL A 34 2.63 6.76 -8.04
C VAL A 34 2.57 8.11 -7.34
N TYR A 35 1.37 8.67 -7.11
CA TYR A 35 1.21 9.89 -6.33
C TYR A 35 1.61 9.70 -4.87
N ASP A 36 1.27 8.57 -4.23
CA ASP A 36 1.74 8.30 -2.86
C ASP A 36 3.27 8.23 -2.79
N LEU A 37 3.93 7.63 -3.79
CA LEU A 37 5.39 7.57 -3.88
C LEU A 37 6.02 8.97 -4.04
N ILE A 38 5.32 9.91 -4.69
CA ILE A 38 5.74 11.32 -4.76
C ILE A 38 5.61 11.99 -3.38
N GLU A 39 4.48 11.81 -2.70
CA GLU A 39 4.24 12.36 -1.36
C GLU A 39 5.23 11.81 -0.31
N MET A 40 5.76 10.61 -0.55
CA MET A 40 6.83 9.99 0.24
C MET A 40 8.24 10.46 -0.17
N ASP A 41 8.37 11.46 -1.05
CA ASP A 41 9.65 11.97 -1.56
C ASP A 41 10.53 10.88 -2.23
N VAL A 42 9.92 9.76 -2.68
CA VAL A 42 10.61 8.62 -3.31
C VAL A 42 10.89 8.87 -4.79
N VAL A 43 9.96 9.55 -5.47
CA VAL A 43 10.00 9.77 -6.92
C VAL A 43 10.72 11.08 -7.25
N PRO A 44 11.78 11.08 -8.07
CA PRO A 44 12.47 12.30 -8.48
C PRO A 44 11.55 13.24 -9.28
N PRO A 45 11.65 14.58 -9.14
CA PRO A 45 10.75 15.54 -9.79
C PRO A 45 10.71 15.50 -11.32
N ARG A 46 11.73 14.93 -11.98
CA ARG A 46 11.83 14.85 -13.45
C ARG A 46 11.44 13.48 -14.01
N THR A 47 10.89 12.61 -13.18
CA THR A 47 10.49 11.26 -13.59
C THR A 47 9.26 11.32 -14.48
N ASN A 48 9.25 10.57 -15.59
CA ASN A 48 8.08 10.44 -16.43
C ASN A 48 7.03 9.54 -15.76
N LEU A 49 6.09 10.16 -15.04
CA LEU A 49 5.08 9.45 -14.25
C LEU A 49 4.23 8.50 -15.07
N ARG A 50 3.88 8.88 -16.32
CA ARG A 50 3.09 8.01 -17.21
C ARG A 50 3.81 6.69 -17.50
N ARG A 51 5.13 6.74 -17.75
CA ARG A 51 5.92 5.53 -17.98
C ARG A 51 6.05 4.68 -16.71
N VAL A 52 6.23 5.32 -15.56
CA VAL A 52 6.24 4.62 -14.27
C VAL A 52 4.92 3.89 -14.01
N THR A 53 3.78 4.57 -14.22
CA THR A 53 2.46 3.97 -14.06
C THR A 53 2.27 2.78 -15.01
N MET A 54 2.64 2.92 -16.29
CA MET A 54 2.56 1.82 -17.25
C MET A 54 3.42 0.62 -16.86
N ASP A 55 4.65 0.86 -16.39
CA ASP A 55 5.52 -0.23 -15.93
C ASP A 55 4.99 -0.89 -14.65
N LEU A 56 4.38 -0.13 -13.73
CA LEU A 56 3.70 -0.69 -12.57
C LEU A 56 2.51 -1.55 -12.98
N GLU A 57 1.67 -1.06 -13.88
CA GLU A 57 0.54 -1.79 -14.46
C GLU A 57 0.97 -3.07 -15.15
N ASP A 58 2.05 -3.04 -15.92
CA ASP A 58 2.56 -4.23 -16.61
C ASP A 58 3.16 -5.26 -15.63
N THR A 59 3.89 -4.79 -14.63
CA THR A 59 4.59 -5.69 -13.68
C THR A 59 3.70 -6.24 -12.56
N LEU A 60 2.62 -5.54 -12.21
CA LEU A 60 1.73 -5.84 -11.10
C LEU A 60 0.25 -5.94 -11.51
N GLY A 61 -0.10 -5.77 -12.79
CA GLY A 61 -1.48 -5.87 -13.27
C GLY A 61 -2.02 -7.29 -13.29
N GLU A 62 -1.15 -8.30 -13.35
CA GLU A 62 -1.52 -9.72 -13.29
C GLU A 62 -1.73 -10.22 -11.85
N VAL A 63 -2.51 -9.47 -11.06
CA VAL A 63 -2.82 -9.87 -9.68
C VAL A 63 -4.21 -10.51 -9.63
N THR A 64 -4.26 -11.76 -9.19
CA THR A 64 -5.51 -12.47 -8.88
C THR A 64 -6.12 -11.91 -7.60
N TYR A 65 -7.45 -11.82 -7.53
CA TYR A 65 -8.16 -11.34 -6.35
C TYR A 65 -8.96 -12.48 -5.70
N GLU A 66 -8.81 -12.65 -4.39
CA GLU A 66 -9.62 -13.56 -3.56
C GLU A 66 -10.49 -12.72 -2.62
N GLY A 67 -11.82 -12.82 -2.75
CA GLY A 67 -12.75 -12.11 -1.87
C GLY A 67 -12.64 -10.58 -1.91
N GLY A 68 -12.13 -10.01 -3.01
CA GLY A 68 -11.92 -8.56 -3.18
C GLY A 68 -10.58 -8.05 -2.62
N ILE A 69 -9.70 -8.94 -2.14
CA ILE A 69 -8.34 -8.61 -1.69
C ILE A 69 -7.34 -9.29 -2.63
N PRO A 70 -6.26 -8.62 -3.07
CA PRO A 70 -5.30 -9.23 -3.95
C PRO A 70 -4.56 -10.40 -3.30
N ASP A 71 -4.45 -11.49 -4.04
CA ASP A 71 -3.67 -12.67 -3.70
C ASP A 71 -2.23 -12.48 -4.16
N ILE A 72 -1.49 -11.65 -3.43
CA ILE A 72 -0.09 -11.39 -3.71
C ILE A 72 0.73 -11.29 -2.42
N LYS A 73 1.94 -11.86 -2.45
CA LYS A 73 2.93 -11.72 -1.37
C LYS A 73 3.49 -10.30 -1.36
N PHE A 74 3.70 -9.71 -0.18
CA PHE A 74 4.22 -8.36 -0.06
C PHE A 74 5.64 -8.26 -0.65
N SER A 75 6.50 -9.23 -0.36
CA SER A 75 7.83 -9.39 -0.96
C SER A 75 7.83 -9.36 -2.49
N ARG A 76 6.83 -9.95 -3.15
CA ARG A 76 6.70 -9.89 -4.63
C ARG A 76 6.39 -8.48 -5.10
N VAL A 77 5.42 -7.79 -4.46
CA VAL A 77 5.10 -6.39 -4.76
C VAL A 77 6.32 -5.51 -4.54
N LEU A 78 6.99 -5.66 -3.39
CA LEU A 78 8.17 -4.91 -3.03
C LEU A 78 9.31 -5.13 -4.04
N GLY A 79 9.54 -6.36 -4.49
CA GLY A 79 10.54 -6.66 -5.51
C GLY A 79 10.27 -5.97 -6.85
N LYS A 80 9.00 -5.90 -7.28
CA LYS A 80 8.61 -5.17 -8.50
C LYS A 80 8.77 -3.66 -8.35
N ILE A 81 8.31 -3.09 -7.24
CA ILE A 81 8.51 -1.67 -6.91
C ILE A 81 10.02 -1.36 -6.88
N TRP A 82 10.84 -2.23 -6.31
CA TRP A 82 12.30 -2.07 -6.26
C TRP A 82 12.93 -2.09 -7.65
N SER A 83 12.50 -3.00 -8.54
CA SER A 83 12.97 -3.04 -9.92
C SER A 83 12.65 -1.74 -10.67
N ILE A 84 11.45 -1.20 -10.48
CA ILE A 84 11.04 0.09 -11.05
C ILE A 84 11.83 1.25 -10.43
N ALA A 85 12.03 1.22 -9.11
CA ALA A 85 12.83 2.20 -8.40
C ALA A 85 14.27 2.28 -8.96
N LEU A 86 14.88 1.13 -9.26
CA LEU A 86 16.19 1.08 -9.92
C LEU A 86 16.13 1.64 -11.35
N LYS A 87 15.14 1.21 -12.15
CA LYS A 87 14.96 1.67 -13.54
C LYS A 87 14.83 3.20 -13.65
N TYR A 88 14.09 3.80 -12.73
CA TYR A 88 13.79 5.24 -12.73
C TYR A 88 14.63 6.06 -11.75
N HIS A 89 15.64 5.46 -11.12
CA HIS A 89 16.55 6.12 -10.18
C HIS A 89 15.80 6.82 -9.02
N PHE A 90 14.84 6.12 -8.44
CA PHE A 90 14.12 6.61 -7.26
C PHE A 90 15.07 6.90 -6.11
N ARG A 91 14.76 7.91 -5.32
CA ARG A 91 15.53 8.32 -4.16
C ARG A 91 14.80 7.86 -2.91
N MET A 92 15.20 6.72 -2.37
CA MET A 92 14.58 6.21 -1.13
C MET A 92 15.07 7.03 0.06
N PRO A 93 14.19 7.73 0.79
CA PRO A 93 14.59 8.35 2.05
C PRO A 93 15.05 7.29 3.06
N PRO A 94 15.94 7.62 4.02
CA PRO A 94 16.43 6.65 4.99
C PRO A 94 15.33 5.92 5.77
N TYR A 95 14.27 6.63 6.19
CA TYR A 95 13.14 6.01 6.90
C TYR A 95 12.46 4.93 6.06
N PHE A 96 12.36 5.12 4.75
CA PHE A 96 11.66 4.20 3.85
C PHE A 96 12.37 2.85 3.79
N THR A 97 13.70 2.84 3.71
CA THR A 97 14.49 1.60 3.76
C THR A 97 14.34 0.86 5.09
N LEU A 98 14.30 1.58 6.22
CA LEU A 98 14.10 0.99 7.54
C LEU A 98 12.72 0.35 7.68
N VAL A 99 11.68 1.02 7.20
CA VAL A 99 10.30 0.51 7.22
C VAL A 99 10.19 -0.73 6.32
N LEU A 100 10.66 -0.66 5.07
CA LEU A 100 10.60 -1.78 4.16
C LEU A 100 11.35 -3.00 4.69
N ARG A 101 12.54 -2.80 5.26
CA ARG A 101 13.33 -3.86 5.87
C ARG A 101 12.59 -4.48 7.06
N SER A 102 11.97 -3.65 7.90
CA SER A 102 11.18 -4.13 9.05
C SER A 102 9.99 -4.96 8.59
N ILE A 103 9.23 -4.50 7.59
CA ILE A 103 8.07 -5.23 7.06
C ILE A 103 8.51 -6.54 6.40
N ALA A 104 9.58 -6.54 5.59
CA ALA A 104 10.09 -7.74 4.95
C ALA A 104 10.55 -8.80 5.98
N SER A 105 11.21 -8.37 7.05
CA SER A 105 11.57 -9.26 8.17
C SER A 105 10.35 -9.82 8.89
N LEU A 106 9.33 -9.00 9.16
CA LEU A 106 8.09 -9.44 9.80
C LEU A 106 7.30 -10.41 8.91
N GLU A 107 7.22 -10.16 7.60
CA GLU A 107 6.63 -11.09 6.65
C GLU A 107 7.41 -12.41 6.61
N GLY A 108 8.75 -12.36 6.60
CA GLY A 108 9.60 -13.54 6.63
C GLY A 108 9.35 -14.41 7.87
N LEU A 109 9.20 -13.78 9.05
CA LEU A 109 8.86 -14.46 10.30
C LEU A 109 7.45 -15.08 10.24
N ALA A 110 6.46 -14.34 9.75
CA ALA A 110 5.10 -14.83 9.63
C ALA A 110 4.99 -16.02 8.67
N ILE A 111 5.70 -15.96 7.53
CA ILE A 111 5.78 -17.06 6.55
C ILE A 111 6.51 -18.28 7.12
N ALA A 112 7.55 -18.07 7.93
CA ALA A 112 8.27 -19.16 8.58
C ALA A 112 7.38 -19.95 9.56
N GLN A 113 6.39 -19.29 10.17
CA GLN A 113 5.42 -19.91 11.06
C GLN A 113 4.19 -20.46 10.33
N ASP A 114 3.70 -19.76 9.31
CA ASP A 114 2.59 -20.16 8.44
C ASP A 114 2.95 -19.90 6.97
N GLY A 115 3.26 -20.97 6.22
CA GLY A 115 3.67 -20.88 4.82
C GLY A 115 2.59 -20.33 3.87
N THR A 116 1.34 -20.23 4.33
CA THR A 116 0.21 -19.66 3.59
C THR A 116 -0.09 -18.21 3.96
N PHE A 117 0.69 -17.61 4.86
CA PHE A 117 0.48 -16.24 5.32
C PHE A 117 0.53 -15.22 4.16
N LYS A 118 -0.51 -14.37 4.09
CA LYS A 118 -0.65 -13.30 3.09
C LYS A 118 -0.67 -11.94 3.80
N THR A 119 0.46 -11.23 3.74
CA THR A 119 0.68 -9.95 4.46
C THR A 119 -0.41 -8.90 4.19
N PHE A 120 -0.79 -8.70 2.92
CA PHE A 120 -1.84 -7.72 2.58
C PHE A 120 -3.22 -8.13 3.14
N GLN A 121 -3.57 -9.42 3.09
CA GLN A 121 -4.83 -9.91 3.66
C GLN A 121 -4.87 -9.71 5.19
N ALA A 122 -3.74 -9.90 5.87
CA ALA A 122 -3.64 -9.66 7.31
C ALA A 122 -3.70 -8.17 7.68
N ALA A 123 -3.08 -7.30 6.88
CA ALA A 123 -3.02 -5.86 7.14
C ALA A 123 -4.32 -5.12 6.76
N TYR A 124 -5.02 -5.59 5.73
CA TYR A 124 -6.15 -4.86 5.15
C TYR A 124 -7.30 -4.56 6.13
N PRO A 125 -7.75 -5.48 7.00
CA PRO A 125 -8.78 -5.20 8.00
C PRO A 125 -8.41 -4.05 8.93
N TYR A 126 -7.14 -3.97 9.34
CA TYR A 126 -6.65 -2.88 10.18
C TYR A 126 -6.69 -1.54 9.42
N VAL A 127 -6.23 -1.52 8.17
CA VAL A 127 -6.25 -0.32 7.32
C VAL A 127 -7.69 0.17 7.12
N VAL A 128 -8.62 -0.72 6.77
CA VAL A 128 -10.04 -0.38 6.60
C VAL A 128 -10.63 0.21 7.89
N ARG A 129 -10.38 -0.41 9.05
CA ARG A 129 -10.85 0.11 10.34
C ARG A 129 -10.26 1.48 10.65
N LYS A 130 -8.97 1.69 10.35
CA LYS A 130 -8.32 2.98 10.52
C LYS A 130 -8.96 4.03 9.60
N LEU A 131 -9.25 3.67 8.35
CA LEU A 131 -9.94 4.56 7.40
C LEU A 131 -11.35 4.96 7.85
N LEU A 132 -12.08 4.02 8.45
CA LEU A 132 -13.45 4.26 8.91
C LEU A 132 -13.53 5.02 10.25
N SER A 133 -12.50 4.90 11.09
CA SER A 133 -12.49 5.52 12.44
C SER A 133 -11.77 6.87 12.49
N ASP A 134 -10.79 7.10 11.63
CA ASP A 134 -10.04 8.36 11.59
C ASP A 134 -10.74 9.39 10.69
N ASN A 135 -11.17 10.50 11.31
CA ASN A 135 -11.90 11.57 10.64
C ASN A 135 -11.00 12.65 10.00
N SER A 136 -9.71 12.38 9.82
CA SER A 136 -8.80 13.32 9.17
C SER A 136 -9.16 13.58 7.69
N LEU A 137 -8.78 14.75 7.17
CA LEU A 137 -9.00 15.12 5.76
C LEU A 137 -8.36 14.10 4.80
N ASP A 138 -7.17 13.61 5.13
CA ASP A 138 -6.44 12.67 4.29
C ASP A 138 -7.10 11.29 4.28
N THR A 139 -7.52 10.80 5.45
CA THR A 139 -8.25 9.55 5.60
C THR A 139 -9.59 9.59 4.83
N ARG A 140 -10.30 10.71 4.90
CA ARG A 140 -11.55 10.93 4.15
C ARG A 140 -11.33 10.93 2.64
N LYS A 141 -10.24 11.54 2.15
CA LYS A 141 -9.88 11.51 0.73
C LYS A 141 -9.64 10.08 0.25
N VAL A 142 -8.83 9.32 0.99
CA VAL A 142 -8.55 7.92 0.67
C VAL A 142 -9.84 7.11 0.68
N LEU A 143 -10.66 7.22 1.74
CA LEU A 143 -11.94 6.52 1.82
C LEU A 143 -12.86 6.86 0.64
N HIS A 144 -12.91 8.14 0.24
CA HIS A 144 -13.68 8.57 -0.93
C HIS A 144 -13.15 7.95 -2.23
N GLN A 145 -11.83 7.86 -2.42
CA GLN A 145 -11.22 7.20 -3.59
C GLN A 145 -11.50 5.69 -3.64
N VAL A 146 -11.70 5.06 -2.49
CA VAL A 146 -12.08 3.64 -2.44
C VAL A 146 -13.55 3.44 -2.77
N ILE A 147 -14.43 4.26 -2.19
CA ILE A 147 -15.89 4.11 -2.31
C ILE A 147 -16.37 4.55 -3.70
N PHE A 148 -15.74 5.56 -4.30
CA PHE A 148 -16.14 6.12 -5.59
C PHE A 148 -15.08 5.86 -6.64
N ASN A 149 -15.51 5.45 -7.84
CA ASN A 149 -14.60 5.43 -8.98
C ASN A 149 -14.40 6.84 -9.58
N ARG A 150 -13.56 6.94 -10.62
CA ARG A 150 -13.32 8.20 -11.34
C ARG A 150 -14.59 8.81 -11.97
N ARG A 151 -15.64 8.03 -12.19
CA ARG A 151 -16.95 8.46 -12.69
C ARG A 151 -17.92 8.89 -11.58
N LYS A 152 -17.48 8.89 -10.32
CA LYS A 152 -18.29 9.14 -9.12
C LYS A 152 -19.39 8.09 -8.89
N GLU A 153 -19.19 6.88 -9.40
CA GLU A 153 -20.10 5.75 -9.18
C GLU A 153 -19.64 4.96 -7.96
N PHE A 154 -20.61 4.50 -7.16
CA PHE A 154 -20.36 3.69 -5.99
C PHE A 154 -19.77 2.32 -6.36
N GLN A 155 -18.69 1.96 -5.69
CA GLN A 155 -18.04 0.65 -5.79
C GLN A 155 -18.66 -0.30 -4.77
N TRP A 156 -19.88 -0.77 -5.03
CA TRP A 156 -20.66 -1.60 -4.09
C TRP A 156 -19.92 -2.83 -3.56
N GLN A 157 -19.11 -3.48 -4.41
CA GLN A 157 -18.27 -4.61 -3.99
C GLN A 157 -17.29 -4.23 -2.89
N LYS A 158 -16.63 -3.07 -3.02
CA LYS A 158 -15.66 -2.56 -2.03
C LYS A 158 -16.36 -2.16 -0.73
N ILE A 159 -17.52 -1.51 -0.84
CA ILE A 159 -18.34 -1.13 0.32
C ILE A 159 -18.78 -2.39 1.09
N ALA A 160 -19.22 -3.44 0.39
CA ALA A 160 -19.60 -4.70 1.02
C ALA A 160 -18.42 -5.33 1.78
N VAL A 161 -17.22 -5.29 1.21
CA VAL A 161 -15.99 -5.74 1.89
C VAL A 161 -15.72 -4.90 3.14
N PHE A 162 -15.84 -3.57 3.05
CA PHE A 162 -15.62 -2.66 4.19
C PHE A 162 -16.61 -2.93 5.32
N LEU A 163 -17.89 -3.10 5.00
CA LEU A 163 -18.94 -3.40 5.97
C LEU A 163 -18.72 -4.76 6.64
N LYS A 164 -18.34 -5.79 5.86
CA LYS A 164 -18.02 -7.12 6.39
C LYS A 164 -16.82 -7.08 7.35
N LEU A 165 -15.78 -6.31 7.02
CA LEU A 165 -14.59 -6.15 7.86
C LEU A 165 -14.85 -5.30 9.11
N ALA A 166 -15.79 -4.36 9.03
CA ALA A 166 -16.25 -3.57 10.16
C ALA A 166 -17.17 -4.37 11.10
N SER A 167 -17.95 -5.32 10.59
CA SER A 167 -18.87 -6.15 11.38
C SER A 167 -18.20 -7.34 12.07
N ALA A 168 -17.02 -7.76 11.61
CA ALA A 168 -16.23 -8.83 12.24
C ALA A 168 -15.69 -8.36 13.60
N ARG A 169 -16.52 -8.44 14.64
CA ARG A 169 -16.16 -8.23 16.04
C ARG A 169 -15.55 -9.48 16.64
#